data_AF-A0A933AEG5-F1
#
_entry.id   AF-A0A933AEG5-F1
#
_cell.length_a   1.000
_cell.length_b   1.000
_cell.length_c   1.000
_cell.angle_alpha   90.00
_cell.angle_beta   90.00
_cell.angle_gamma   90.00
#
_symmetry.space_group_name_H-M   'P 1'
#
loop_
_entity.id
_entity.type
_entity.pdbx_description
1 polymer ?
#
loop_
_entity_poly.entity_id
_entity_poly.type
_entity_poly.pdbx_seq_one_letter_code
_entity_poly.pdbx_strand_id
1 'polypeptide(L)' 'ALQQWERVYNNIRPHQALGYLTPIQFLSKRQIQKEEAKCH' A
#
# COMPACT_ATOMS: atom_id res chain seq x y z
N ALA A 1 11.25 15.54 -12.41
CA ALA A 1 11.26 14.16 -12.97
C ALA A 1 11.10 13.09 -11.87
N LEU A 2 11.97 13.06 -10.86
CA LEU A 2 11.96 12.02 -9.81
C LEU A 2 10.67 11.98 -8.97
N GLN A 3 10.12 13.14 -8.59
CA GLN A 3 8.87 13.22 -7.82
C GLN A 3 7.66 12.59 -8.54
N GLN A 4 7.59 12.71 -9.87
CA GLN A 4 6.52 12.10 -10.65
C GLN A 4 6.67 10.57 -10.67
N TRP A 5 7.91 10.09 -10.82
CA TRP A 5 8.20 8.66 -10.75
C TRP A 5 7.82 8.07 -9.39
N GLU A 6 8.19 8.77 -8.30
CA GLU A 6 7.83 8.38 -6.94
C GLU A 6 6.32 8.34 -6.75
N ARG A 7 5.59 9.35 -7.21
CA ARG A 7 4.12 9.38 -7.15
C ARG A 7 3.53 8.17 -7.87
N VAL A 8 3.98 7.88 -9.10
CA VAL A 8 3.50 6.74 -9.89
C VAL A 8 3.79 5.42 -9.17
N TYR A 9 5.01 5.23 -8.66
CA TYR A 9 5.40 4.01 -7.97
C TYR A 9 4.60 3.78 -6.68
N ASN A 10 4.48 4.80 -5.83
CA ASN A 10 3.84 4.67 -4.53
C ASN A 10 2.30 4.64 -4.59
N ASN A 11 1.69 5.31 -5.57
CA ASN A 11 0.24 5.55 -5.59
C ASN A 11 -0.50 4.88 -6.75
N ILE A 12 0.16 4.60 -7.88
CA ILE A 12 -0.52 4.20 -9.12
C ILE A 12 -0.14 2.77 -9.52
N ARG A 13 1.15 2.40 -9.40
CA ARG A 13 1.66 1.13 -9.89
C ARG A 13 1.30 -0.02 -8.93
N PRO A 14 0.47 -0.98 -9.35
CA PRO A 14 0.23 -2.19 -8.56
C PRO A 14 1.45 -3.11 -8.64
N HIS A 15 1.76 -3.79 -7.54
CA HIS A 15 2.88 -4.71 -7.43
C HIS A 15 2.38 -6.12 -7.18
N GLN A 16 2.76 -7.08 -8.03
CA GLN A 16 2.34 -8.49 -7.90
C GLN A 16 2.77 -9.09 -6.55
N ALA A 17 3.96 -8.74 -6.06
CA ALA A 17 4.45 -9.18 -4.75
C ALA A 17 3.59 -8.68 -3.56
N LEU A 18 2.80 -7.61 -3.76
CA LEU A 18 1.86 -7.08 -2.76
C LEU A 18 0.42 -7.56 -3.01
N GLY A 19 0.22 -8.56 -3.88
CA GLY A 19 -1.11 -9.02 -4.27
C GLY A 19 -1.85 -8.02 -5.17
N TYR A 20 -1.14 -7.42 -6.14
CA TYR A 20 -1.65 -6.38 -7.04
C TYR A 20 -2.07 -5.07 -6.35
N LEU A 21 -1.46 -4.78 -5.20
CA LEU A 21 -1.66 -3.53 -4.47
C LEU A 21 -0.52 -2.55 -4.72
N THR A 22 -0.80 -1.25 -4.56
CA THR A 22 0.23 -0.22 -4.45
C THR A 22 0.86 -0.26 -3.05
N PRO A 23 2.08 0.29 -2.87
CA PRO A 23 2.72 0.34 -1.55
C PRO A 23 1.84 0.99 -0.47
N ILE A 24 1.15 2.08 -0.80
CA ILE A 24 0.25 2.77 0.14
C ILE A 24 -0.96 1.90 0.48
N GLN A 25 -1.59 1.27 -0.51
CA GLN A 25 -2.73 0.37 -0.27
C GLN A 25 -2.35 -0.81 0.63
N PHE A 26 -1.16 -1.37 0.46
CA PHE A 26 -0.66 -2.43 1.31
C PHE A 26 -0.48 -1.98 2.76
N LEU A 27 0.10 -0.80 2.98
CA LEU A 27 0.27 -0.23 4.33
C LEU A 27 -1.08 0.04 5.01
N SER A 28 -2.05 0.62 4.28
CA SER A 28 -3.40 0.87 4.78
C SER A 28 -4.10 -0.44 5.18
N LYS A 29 -4.04 -1.48 4.35
CA LYS A 29 -4.62 -2.80 4.69
C LYS A 29 -3.97 -3.41 5.93
N ARG A 30 -2.65 -3.31 6.07
CA ARG A 30 -1.93 -3.82 7.25
C ARG A 30 -2.31 -3.05 8.52
N GLN A 31 -2.60 -1.76 8.42
CA GLN A 31 -3.06 -0.97 9.55
C GLN A 31 -4.47 -1.39 9.98
N ILE A 32 -5.39 -1.58 9.03
CA ILE A 32 -6.75 -2.07 9.32
C ILE A 32 -6.69 -3.42 10.03
N GLN A 33 -5.90 -4.37 9.55
CA GLN A 33 -5.75 -5.69 10.19
C GLN A 33 -5.21 -5.60 11.63
N LYS A 34 -4.30 -4.65 11.89
CA LYS A 34 -3.79 -4.42 13.25
C LYS A 34 -4.85 -3.83 14.17
N GLU A 35 -5.72 -2.97 13.64
CA GLU A 35 -6.82 -2.37 14.40
C GLU A 35 -7.92 -3.40 14.68
N GLU A 36 -8.28 -4.23 13.68
CA GLU A 36 -9.20 -5.36 13.86
C GLU A 36 -8.68 -6.37 14.89
N ALA A 37 -7.40 -6.75 14.82
CA ALA A 37 -6.79 -7.66 15.78
C ALA A 37 -6.68 -7.09 17.21
N LYS A 38 -6.79 -5.78 17.40
CA LYS A 38 -6.76 -5.14 18.72
C LYS A 38 -8.13 -5.20 19.42
N CYS A 39 -9.20 -5.50 18.69
CA CYS A 39 -10.58 -5.49 19.19
C CYS A 39 -11.20 -6.88 19.41
N HIS A 40 -10.40 -7.95 19.48
CA HIS A 40 -10.86 -9.32 19.77
C HIS A 40 -10.23 -9.88 21.04
#